data_AF-A0A563EMH9-F1
#
_entry.id   AF-A0A563EMH9-F1
#
_cell.length_a   1.000
_cell.length_b   1.000
_cell.length_c   1.000
_cell.angle_alpha   90.00
_cell.angle_beta   90.00
_cell.angle_gamma   90.00
#
_symmetry.space_group_name_H-M   'P 1'
#
loop_
_entity.id
_entity.type
_entity.pdbx_description
1 polymer ?
#
loop_
_entity_poly.entity_id
_entity_poly.type
_entity_poly.pdbx_seq_one_letter_code
_entity_poly.pdbx_strand_id
1 'polypeptide(L)'
;MTTTVMLTVPAHDQHCVAAAQAMADKLSGISDASFVITPHRPPVDARAVYDAEDTGRLDDRVRPDLVIPFGHNPVHSGLWSTFKSFYSDPIAWVALLITSVLLCYGGGAAMFYVHSIHFREGGPAVSPYVHWALDSTFGWFGLTPVIAVLLPLAVRLCRGLPGWAFVLTVGFLFAIITTPGPLAHDLIVARGTPVANVVTQLLGDPSVVLQPPVHYPPLTKMAHQLVAGLPVYVLLSAISYAFVRLGLKVGASTR
;
A
#
# COMPACT_ATOMS: atom_id res chain seq x y z
N MET A 1 59.44 13.36 -1.81
CA MET A 1 57.98 13.56 -1.61
C MET A 1 57.28 12.51 -2.44
N THR A 2 56.58 11.57 -1.79
CA THR A 2 55.88 10.46 -2.46
C THR A 2 54.55 10.97 -3.00
N THR A 3 54.33 10.86 -4.31
CA THR A 3 53.06 11.27 -4.95
C THR A 3 52.14 10.05 -5.03
N THR A 4 51.02 10.07 -4.31
CA THR A 4 50.02 9.00 -4.38
C THR A 4 49.06 9.26 -5.54
N VAL A 5 48.93 8.29 -6.45
CA VAL A 5 47.99 8.35 -7.58
C VAL A 5 46.88 7.33 -7.34
N MET A 6 45.64 7.81 -7.24
CA MET A 6 44.48 6.97 -6.96
C MET A 6 43.76 6.65 -8.26
N LEU A 7 43.66 5.37 -8.60
CA LEU A 7 42.97 4.88 -9.79
C LEU A 7 41.68 4.20 -9.36
N THR A 8 40.56 4.64 -9.94
CA THR A 8 39.23 4.08 -9.66
C THR A 8 38.81 3.24 -10.85
N VAL A 9 38.60 1.93 -10.63
CA VAL A 9 38.21 0.97 -11.68
C VAL A 9 36.95 0.20 -11.30
N PRO A 10 36.07 -0.14 -12.26
CA PRO A 10 34.85 -0.91 -11.97
C PRO A 10 35.18 -2.28 -11.36
N ALA A 11 34.60 -2.59 -10.20
CA ALA A 11 34.94 -3.79 -9.44
C ALA A 11 34.52 -5.12 -10.09
N HIS A 12 33.59 -5.07 -11.04
CA HIS A 12 32.93 -6.24 -11.61
C HIS A 12 33.65 -6.80 -12.84
N ASP A 13 34.67 -6.10 -13.36
CA ASP A 13 35.42 -6.54 -14.53
C ASP A 13 36.86 -6.92 -14.12
N GLN A 14 37.11 -8.22 -14.01
CA GLN A 14 38.43 -8.76 -13.67
C GLN A 14 39.50 -8.37 -14.68
N HIS A 15 39.14 -8.13 -15.95
CA HIS A 15 40.08 -7.65 -16.96
C HIS A 15 40.49 -6.19 -16.71
N CYS A 16 39.56 -5.33 -16.29
CA CYS A 16 39.89 -3.94 -15.91
C CYS A 16 40.78 -3.88 -14.66
N VAL A 17 40.53 -4.72 -13.66
CA VAL A 17 41.37 -4.81 -12.45
C VAL A 17 42.77 -5.31 -12.81
N ALA A 18 42.87 -6.37 -13.60
CA ALA A 18 44.17 -6.90 -14.05
C ALA A 18 44.95 -5.89 -14.91
N ALA A 19 44.27 -5.15 -15.79
CA ALA A 19 44.89 -4.11 -16.61
C ALA A 19 45.38 -2.93 -15.77
N ALA A 20 44.60 -2.49 -14.77
CA ALA A 20 45.00 -1.42 -13.86
C ALA A 20 46.18 -1.83 -12.97
N GLN A 21 46.21 -3.07 -12.50
CA GLN A 21 47.33 -3.63 -11.73
C GLN A 21 48.60 -3.70 -12.58
N ALA A 22 48.51 -4.23 -13.80
CA ALA A 22 49.64 -4.29 -14.72
C ALA A 22 50.18 -2.90 -15.12
N MET A 23 49.31 -1.89 -15.18
CA MET A 23 49.72 -0.51 -15.42
C MET A 23 50.43 0.09 -14.19
N ALA A 24 49.92 -0.16 -12.98
CA ALA A 24 50.54 0.27 -11.73
C ALA A 24 51.95 -0.35 -11.56
N ASP A 25 52.10 -1.64 -11.83
CA ASP A 25 53.38 -2.36 -11.71
C ASP A 25 54.43 -1.85 -12.71
N LYS A 26 54.00 -1.45 -13.92
CA LYS A 26 54.90 -0.84 -14.91
C LYS A 26 55.33 0.58 -14.50
N LEU A 27 54.46 1.32 -13.82
CA LEU A 27 54.72 2.71 -13.43
C LEU A 27 55.52 2.83 -12.12
N SER A 28 55.42 1.84 -11.21
CA SER A 28 56.23 1.77 -10.00
C SER A 28 57.73 1.60 -10.27
N GLY A 29 58.10 1.11 -11.46
CA GLY A 29 59.51 1.06 -11.90
C GLY A 29 60.05 2.39 -12.42
N ILE A 30 59.21 3.41 -12.60
CA ILE A 30 59.55 4.68 -13.27
C ILE A 30 59.45 5.87 -12.30
N SER A 31 58.73 5.73 -11.18
CA SER A 31 58.52 6.81 -10.21
C SER A 31 58.28 6.29 -8.79
N ASP A 32 58.61 7.10 -7.77
CA ASP A 32 58.29 6.86 -6.34
C ASP A 32 56.77 7.02 -6.05
N ALA A 33 55.89 6.70 -7.00
CA ALA A 33 54.46 6.83 -6.85
C ALA A 33 53.84 5.55 -6.26
N SER A 34 53.03 5.71 -5.21
CA SER A 34 52.21 4.65 -4.66
C SER A 34 50.84 4.65 -5.35
N PHE A 35 50.47 3.55 -6.01
CA PHE A 35 49.16 3.42 -6.65
C PHE A 35 48.19 2.70 -5.73
N VAL A 36 47.04 3.32 -5.47
CA VAL A 36 45.93 2.69 -4.73
C VAL A 36 44.79 2.47 -5.72
N ILE A 37 44.48 1.20 -5.97
CA ILE A 37 43.36 0.79 -6.80
C ILE A 37 42.14 0.65 -5.90
N THR A 38 41.19 1.57 -6.05
CA THR A 38 39.91 1.51 -5.34
C THR A 38 38.84 0.98 -6.29
N PRO A 39 38.24 -0.19 -5.99
CA PRO A 39 37.12 -0.70 -6.78
C PRO A 39 35.94 0.28 -6.71
N HIS A 40 35.50 0.80 -7.85
CA HIS A 40 34.24 1.51 -7.97
C HIS A 40 33.12 0.49 -7.78
N ARG A 41 32.54 0.47 -6.57
CA ARG A 41 31.27 -0.20 -6.34
C ARG A 41 30.19 0.70 -6.94
N PRO A 42 29.40 0.23 -7.92
CA PRO A 42 28.26 0.99 -8.38
C PRO A 42 27.35 1.35 -7.19
N PRO A 43 26.57 2.45 -7.27
CA PRO A 43 25.51 2.69 -6.31
C PRO A 43 24.68 1.41 -6.20
N VAL A 44 24.50 0.95 -4.96
CA VAL A 44 23.94 -0.36 -4.60
C VAL A 44 22.79 -0.69 -5.55
N ASP A 45 23.02 -1.67 -6.42
CA ASP A 45 22.00 -2.20 -7.30
C ASP A 45 20.83 -2.60 -6.40
N ALA A 46 19.61 -2.17 -6.73
CA ALA A 46 18.43 -2.54 -5.94
C ALA A 46 18.35 -4.07 -5.79
N ARG A 47 18.91 -4.84 -6.72
CA ARG A 47 19.10 -6.30 -6.59
C ARG A 47 20.01 -6.74 -5.44
N ALA A 48 21.12 -6.04 -5.17
CA ALA A 48 22.03 -6.38 -4.09
C ALA A 48 21.44 -6.14 -2.69
N VAL A 49 20.47 -5.23 -2.58
CA VAL A 49 19.64 -5.05 -1.37
C VAL A 49 18.80 -6.31 -1.09
N TYR A 50 18.32 -6.97 -2.14
CA TYR A 50 17.48 -8.16 -2.03
C TYR A 50 18.28 -9.44 -1.73
N ASP A 51 19.50 -9.58 -2.25
CA ASP A 51 20.37 -10.74 -1.94
C ASP A 51 20.90 -10.71 -0.49
N ALA A 52 20.95 -9.54 0.14
CA ALA A 52 21.32 -9.37 1.55
C ALA A 52 20.22 -9.86 2.52
N GLU A 53 18.95 -9.79 2.13
CA GLU A 53 17.83 -10.35 2.91
C GLU A 53 17.89 -11.88 2.96
N ASP A 54 18.27 -12.55 1.87
CA ASP A 54 18.30 -14.02 1.77
C ASP A 54 19.47 -14.66 2.55
N THR A 55 20.48 -13.85 2.92
CA THR A 55 21.64 -14.28 3.71
C THR A 55 21.54 -13.94 5.20
N GLY A 56 20.42 -13.36 5.65
CA GLY A 56 20.21 -12.97 7.04
C GLY A 56 21.14 -11.83 7.51
N ARG A 57 21.79 -11.14 6.57
CA ARG A 57 22.72 -10.04 6.82
C ARG A 57 22.13 -8.78 6.23
N LEU A 58 21.15 -8.21 6.93
CA LEU A 58 20.67 -6.86 6.63
C LEU A 58 21.87 -5.90 6.75
N ASP A 59 22.40 -5.48 5.61
CA ASP A 59 23.39 -4.41 5.52
C ASP A 59 22.73 -3.15 6.08
N ASP A 60 23.34 -2.49 7.07
CA ASP A 60 22.86 -1.26 7.71
C ASP A 60 22.65 -0.09 6.71
N ARG A 61 23.04 -0.30 5.44
CA ARG A 61 22.86 0.61 4.30
C ARG A 61 21.51 0.46 3.60
N VAL A 62 20.75 -0.60 3.87
CA VAL A 62 19.40 -0.76 3.34
C VAL A 62 18.49 0.23 4.05
N ARG A 63 18.16 1.30 3.32
CA ARG A 63 17.21 2.33 3.75
C ARG A 63 15.91 1.66 4.23
N PRO A 64 15.59 1.70 5.53
CA PRO A 64 14.43 1.00 6.07
C PRO A 64 13.10 1.54 5.55
N ASP A 65 13.11 2.67 4.84
CA ASP A 65 11.99 3.28 4.12
C ASP A 65 11.66 2.60 2.78
N LEU A 66 12.56 1.79 2.21
CA LEU A 66 12.35 1.09 0.93
C LEU A 66 11.68 -0.30 1.06
N VAL A 67 11.66 -0.90 2.25
CA VAL A 67 11.20 -2.30 2.40
C VAL A 67 9.69 -2.35 2.66
N ILE A 68 8.90 -2.89 1.73
CA ILE A 68 7.48 -3.16 2.00
C ILE A 68 7.43 -4.22 3.12
N PRO A 69 6.67 -3.99 4.21
CA PRO A 69 6.76 -4.78 5.45
C PRO A 69 6.24 -6.24 5.35
N PHE A 70 5.98 -6.77 4.15
CA PHE A 70 5.25 -8.03 3.97
C PHE A 70 6.04 -9.05 3.14
N GLY A 71 6.31 -10.20 3.74
CA GLY A 71 6.72 -11.44 3.08
C GLY A 71 8.21 -11.56 2.74
N HIS A 72 8.77 -12.75 2.95
CA HIS A 72 10.01 -13.17 2.28
C HIS A 72 9.78 -13.13 0.77
N ASN A 73 10.68 -12.49 0.01
CA ASN A 73 10.58 -12.32 -1.43
C ASN A 73 10.60 -13.69 -2.14
N PRO A 74 9.46 -14.26 -2.59
CA PRO A 74 9.54 -15.43 -3.43
C PRO A 74 9.92 -14.95 -4.83
N VAL A 75 11.03 -15.47 -5.37
CA VAL A 75 11.36 -15.41 -6.81
C VAL A 75 10.43 -16.37 -7.58
N HIS A 76 9.13 -16.36 -7.27
CA HIS A 76 8.16 -17.28 -7.88
C HIS A 76 7.34 -16.54 -8.94
N SER A 77 7.25 -17.17 -10.12
CA SER A 77 6.66 -16.58 -11.32
C SER A 77 5.12 -16.46 -11.28
N GLY A 78 4.45 -17.14 -10.34
CA GLY A 78 2.98 -17.25 -10.30
C GLY A 78 2.25 -16.20 -9.46
N LEU A 79 1.03 -15.87 -9.89
CA LEU A 79 0.09 -15.07 -9.10
C LEU A 79 -0.32 -15.82 -7.83
N TRP A 80 -0.68 -17.10 -7.95
CA TRP A 80 -1.04 -17.94 -6.79
C TRP A 80 0.06 -18.06 -5.74
N SER A 81 1.33 -18.25 -6.15
CA SER A 81 2.46 -18.29 -5.22
C SER A 81 2.68 -16.97 -4.49
N THR A 82 2.42 -15.84 -5.16
CA THR A 82 2.47 -14.51 -4.53
C THR A 82 1.46 -14.42 -3.39
N PHE A 83 0.22 -14.85 -3.63
CA PHE A 83 -0.86 -14.79 -2.64
C PHE A 83 -0.60 -15.73 -1.46
N LYS A 84 -0.22 -16.98 -1.75
CA LYS A 84 0.11 -17.97 -0.71
C LYS A 84 1.26 -17.49 0.18
N SER A 85 2.31 -16.92 -0.43
CA SER A 85 3.47 -16.41 0.32
C SER A 85 3.15 -15.14 1.11
N PHE A 86 2.27 -14.27 0.60
CA PHE A 86 1.84 -13.09 1.34
C PHE A 86 1.06 -13.48 2.60
N TYR A 87 0.07 -14.38 2.46
CA TYR A 87 -0.77 -14.81 3.58
C TYR A 87 -0.19 -15.93 4.46
N SER A 88 1.02 -16.43 4.16
CA SER A 88 1.74 -17.27 5.11
C SER A 88 2.32 -16.49 6.29
N ASP A 89 2.43 -15.16 6.18
CA ASP A 89 2.88 -14.28 7.25
C ASP A 89 1.68 -13.85 8.13
N PRO A 90 1.69 -14.10 9.45
CA PRO A 90 0.64 -13.63 10.38
C PRO A 90 0.42 -12.11 10.34
N ILE A 91 1.46 -11.32 10.08
CA ILE A 91 1.34 -9.85 9.99
C ILE A 91 0.51 -9.42 8.78
N ALA A 92 0.51 -10.20 7.69
CA ALA A 92 -0.33 -9.92 6.53
C ALA A 92 -1.83 -10.01 6.85
N TRP A 93 -2.23 -10.91 7.76
CA TRP A 93 -3.60 -11.00 8.25
C TRP A 93 -3.99 -9.82 9.13
N VAL A 94 -3.08 -9.38 10.00
CA VAL A 94 -3.27 -8.16 10.80
C VAL A 94 -3.40 -6.94 9.89
N ALA A 95 -2.57 -6.84 8.85
CA ALA A 95 -2.65 -5.76 7.87
C ALA A 95 -3.95 -5.79 7.07
N LEU A 96 -4.44 -6.97 6.68
CA LEU A 96 -5.76 -7.11 6.06
C LEU A 96 -6.87 -6.60 6.99
N LEU A 97 -6.84 -6.98 8.27
CA LEU A 97 -7.83 -6.52 9.25
C LEU A 97 -7.78 -4.99 9.41
N ILE A 98 -6.61 -4.43 9.71
CA ILE A 98 -6.45 -2.98 9.91
C ILE A 98 -6.86 -2.21 8.64
N THR A 99 -6.39 -2.65 7.47
CA THR A 99 -6.70 -1.99 6.20
C THR A 99 -8.19 -2.08 5.89
N SER A 100 -8.81 -3.24 6.07
CA SER A 100 -10.26 -3.41 5.83
C SER A 100 -11.10 -2.53 6.76
N VAL A 101 -10.77 -2.48 8.06
CA VAL A 101 -11.49 -1.61 9.00
C VAL A 101 -11.31 -0.14 8.62
N LEU A 102 -10.09 0.32 8.37
CA LEU A 102 -9.84 1.71 8.02
C LEU A 102 -10.51 2.10 6.70
N LEU A 103 -10.36 1.30 5.64
CA LEU A 103 -10.93 1.63 4.34
C LEU A 103 -12.46 1.51 4.31
N CYS A 104 -13.04 0.50 4.97
CA CYS A 104 -14.49 0.28 4.94
C CYS A 104 -15.24 1.15 5.94
N TYR A 105 -14.77 1.30 7.17
CA TYR A 105 -15.44 2.16 8.17
C TYR A 105 -14.97 3.61 8.12
N GLY A 106 -13.66 3.84 8.06
CA GLY A 106 -13.11 5.20 7.95
C GLY A 106 -13.45 5.82 6.59
N GLY A 107 -13.24 5.06 5.51
CA GLY A 107 -13.65 5.48 4.18
C GLY A 107 -15.16 5.53 4.02
N GLY A 108 -15.89 4.57 4.61
CA GLY A 108 -17.35 4.59 4.66
C GLY A 108 -17.91 5.82 5.37
N ALA A 109 -17.28 6.30 6.45
CA ALA A 109 -17.69 7.53 7.13
C ALA A 109 -17.55 8.77 6.24
N ALA A 110 -16.42 8.87 5.53
CA ALA A 110 -16.19 9.97 4.60
C ALA A 110 -17.18 9.92 3.42
N MET A 111 -17.40 8.74 2.82
CA MET A 111 -18.34 8.60 1.71
C MET A 111 -19.78 8.80 2.15
N PHE A 112 -20.14 8.36 3.36
CA PHE A 112 -21.44 8.65 3.96
C PHE A 112 -21.67 10.16 4.11
N TYR A 113 -20.67 10.90 4.61
CA TYR A 113 -20.76 12.35 4.67
C TYR A 113 -20.95 12.97 3.27
N VAL A 114 -20.18 12.53 2.28
CA VAL A 114 -20.27 13.05 0.91
C VAL A 114 -21.62 12.75 0.28
N HIS A 115 -22.05 11.49 0.26
CA HIS A 115 -23.26 11.07 -0.44
C HIS A 115 -24.53 11.42 0.35
N SER A 116 -24.59 11.10 1.64
CA SER A 116 -25.82 11.27 2.43
C SER A 116 -26.01 12.68 2.98
N ILE A 117 -24.93 13.38 3.35
CA ILE A 117 -25.03 14.72 3.96
C ILE A 117 -24.80 15.83 2.93
N HIS A 118 -23.68 15.80 2.21
CA HIS A 118 -23.32 16.85 1.27
C HIS A 118 -24.18 16.83 0.01
N PHE A 119 -24.32 15.68 -0.64
CA PHE A 119 -25.15 15.52 -1.84
C PHE A 119 -26.61 15.15 -1.54
N ARG A 120 -26.96 14.77 -0.30
CA ARG A 120 -28.33 14.40 0.09
C ARG A 120 -28.93 13.30 -0.79
N GLU A 121 -28.12 12.28 -1.12
CA GLU A 121 -28.54 11.15 -1.97
C GLU A 121 -29.57 10.21 -1.29
N GLY A 122 -29.92 10.49 -0.03
CA GLY A 122 -30.98 9.80 0.70
C GLY A 122 -30.50 8.54 1.41
N GLY A 123 -31.42 7.93 2.16
CA GLY A 123 -31.15 6.78 3.00
C GLY A 123 -32.41 6.23 3.70
N PRO A 124 -32.28 5.09 4.40
CA PRO A 124 -33.30 4.56 5.30
C PRO A 124 -33.69 5.59 6.37
N ALA A 125 -34.88 5.43 6.93
CA ALA A 125 -35.42 6.34 7.94
C ALA A 125 -34.90 6.01 9.35
N VAL A 126 -33.57 6.09 9.50
CA VAL A 126 -32.84 5.79 10.75
C VAL A 126 -31.86 6.92 11.07
N SER A 127 -31.27 6.88 12.26
CA SER A 127 -30.24 7.86 12.62
C SER A 127 -29.02 7.78 11.68
N PRO A 128 -28.33 8.91 11.41
CA PRO A 128 -27.16 8.92 10.53
C PRO A 128 -26.06 7.93 10.95
N TYR A 129 -25.89 7.69 12.25
CA TYR A 129 -24.92 6.73 12.78
C TYR A 129 -25.29 5.29 12.44
N VAL A 130 -26.57 4.94 12.53
CA VAL A 130 -27.06 3.60 12.16
C VAL A 130 -26.94 3.39 10.65
N HIS A 131 -27.30 4.40 9.84
CA HIS A 131 -27.16 4.32 8.39
C HIS A 131 -25.68 4.16 7.98
N TRP A 132 -24.78 4.99 8.52
CA TRP A 132 -23.33 4.83 8.29
C TRP A 132 -22.81 3.44 8.70
N ALA A 133 -23.21 2.95 9.88
CA ALA A 133 -22.77 1.65 10.36
C ALA A 133 -23.27 0.51 9.46
N LEU A 134 -24.52 0.60 8.98
CA LEU A 134 -25.11 -0.36 8.06
C LEU A 134 -24.33 -0.39 6.73
N ASP A 135 -24.12 0.78 6.11
CA ASP A 135 -23.40 0.92 4.84
C ASP A 135 -21.97 0.41 4.98
N SER A 136 -21.29 0.78 6.06
CA SER A 136 -19.91 0.36 6.34
C SER A 136 -19.81 -1.14 6.60
N THR A 137 -20.83 -1.75 7.22
CA THR A 137 -20.87 -3.20 7.45
C THR A 137 -21.02 -3.96 6.14
N PHE A 138 -21.96 -3.55 5.27
CA PHE A 138 -22.09 -4.14 3.93
C PHE A 138 -20.82 -3.92 3.11
N GLY A 139 -20.26 -2.72 3.15
CA GLY A 139 -18.98 -2.39 2.51
C GLY A 139 -17.85 -3.27 3.02
N TRP A 140 -17.76 -3.51 4.32
CA TRP A 140 -16.73 -4.36 4.92
C TRP A 140 -16.84 -5.81 4.45
N PHE A 141 -18.04 -6.41 4.49
CA PHE A 141 -18.22 -7.78 3.98
C PHE A 141 -17.99 -7.90 2.48
N GLY A 142 -18.47 -6.94 1.68
CA GLY A 142 -18.33 -6.96 0.23
C GLY A 142 -16.91 -6.66 -0.25
N LEU A 143 -16.20 -5.74 0.40
CA LEU A 143 -14.90 -5.25 -0.05
C LEU A 143 -13.72 -5.94 0.64
N THR A 144 -13.87 -6.58 1.80
CA THR A 144 -12.75 -7.29 2.46
C THR A 144 -12.13 -8.36 1.56
N PRO A 145 -12.90 -9.21 0.84
CA PRO A 145 -12.33 -10.15 -0.13
C PRO A 145 -11.55 -9.43 -1.25
N VAL A 146 -12.03 -8.26 -1.68
CA VAL A 146 -11.34 -7.46 -2.70
C VAL A 146 -10.03 -6.88 -2.16
N ILE A 147 -10.04 -6.38 -0.92
CA ILE A 147 -8.83 -5.90 -0.23
C ILE A 147 -7.83 -7.05 -0.07
N ALA A 148 -8.32 -8.25 0.24
CA ALA A 148 -7.47 -9.44 0.37
C ALA A 148 -6.75 -9.80 -0.94
N VAL A 149 -7.35 -9.49 -2.09
CA VAL A 149 -6.69 -9.62 -3.40
C VAL A 149 -5.78 -8.42 -3.69
N LEU A 150 -6.23 -7.22 -3.33
CA LEU A 150 -5.57 -5.96 -3.63
C LEU A 150 -4.20 -5.84 -2.94
N LEU A 151 -4.09 -6.23 -1.67
CA LEU A 151 -2.86 -6.09 -0.90
C LEU A 151 -1.66 -6.86 -1.51
N PRO A 152 -1.72 -8.19 -1.74
CA PRO A 152 -0.62 -8.92 -2.36
C PRO A 152 -0.34 -8.44 -3.79
N LEU A 153 -1.37 -8.01 -4.53
CA LEU A 153 -1.19 -7.43 -5.86
C LEU A 153 -0.41 -6.11 -5.80
N ALA A 154 -0.75 -5.22 -4.87
CA ALA A 154 -0.05 -3.95 -4.67
C ALA A 154 1.41 -4.17 -4.24
N VAL A 155 1.68 -5.14 -3.36
CA VAL A 155 3.08 -5.51 -3.02
C VAL A 155 3.84 -5.96 -4.26
N ARG A 156 3.22 -6.80 -5.10
CA ARG A 156 3.84 -7.26 -6.36
C ARG A 156 4.11 -6.11 -7.33
N LEU A 157 3.15 -5.21 -7.52
CA LEU A 157 3.26 -4.06 -8.42
C LEU A 157 4.30 -3.04 -7.95
N CYS A 158 4.44 -2.87 -6.64
CA CYS A 158 5.35 -1.90 -6.04
C CYS A 158 6.71 -2.48 -5.65
N ARG A 159 7.04 -3.70 -6.11
CA ARG A 159 8.33 -4.33 -5.81
C ARG A 159 9.47 -3.47 -6.34
N GLY A 160 10.46 -3.16 -5.49
CA GLY A 160 11.57 -2.26 -5.85
C GLY A 160 11.26 -0.78 -5.75
N LEU A 161 10.02 -0.40 -5.40
CA LEU A 161 9.60 0.99 -5.25
C LEU A 161 9.61 1.41 -3.78
N PRO A 162 9.74 2.71 -3.49
CA PRO A 162 9.63 3.22 -2.12
C PRO A 162 8.23 2.95 -1.53
N GLY A 163 8.15 2.83 -0.19
CA GLY A 163 6.90 2.45 0.49
C GLY A 163 5.70 3.38 0.22
N TRP A 164 5.91 4.65 -0.14
CA TRP A 164 4.81 5.55 -0.52
C TRP A 164 4.13 5.12 -1.82
N ALA A 165 4.84 4.41 -2.72
CA ALA A 165 4.24 3.90 -3.96
C ALA A 165 3.16 2.87 -3.64
N PHE A 166 3.40 1.99 -2.67
CA PHE A 166 2.40 1.03 -2.18
C PHE A 166 1.14 1.74 -1.66
N VAL A 167 1.31 2.78 -0.84
CA VAL A 167 0.20 3.58 -0.31
C VAL A 167 -0.64 4.20 -1.44
N LEU A 168 0.00 4.82 -2.42
CA LEU A 168 -0.69 5.40 -3.58
C LEU A 168 -1.41 4.34 -4.39
N THR A 169 -0.75 3.20 -4.66
CA THR A 169 -1.33 2.10 -5.44
C THR A 169 -2.55 1.50 -4.76
N VAL A 170 -2.48 1.19 -3.46
CA VAL A 170 -3.64 0.67 -2.71
C VAL A 170 -4.78 1.67 -2.71
N GLY A 171 -4.52 2.93 -2.33
CA GLY A 171 -5.55 3.96 -2.26
C GLY A 171 -6.22 4.24 -3.60
N PHE A 172 -5.42 4.36 -4.67
CA PHE A 172 -5.92 4.61 -6.03
C PHE A 172 -6.76 3.45 -6.57
N LEU A 173 -6.24 2.22 -6.49
CA LEU A 173 -6.98 1.03 -6.97
C LEU A 173 -8.26 0.83 -6.17
N PHE A 174 -8.23 1.05 -4.85
CA PHE A 174 -9.43 0.95 -4.02
C PHE A 174 -10.48 2.02 -4.37
N ALA A 175 -10.07 3.24 -4.71
CA ALA A 175 -10.98 4.28 -5.19
C ALA A 175 -11.69 3.86 -6.49
N ILE A 176 -10.96 3.26 -7.43
CA ILE A 176 -11.55 2.73 -8.67
C ILE A 176 -12.53 1.60 -8.37
N ILE A 177 -12.11 0.63 -7.55
CA ILE A 177 -12.91 -0.54 -7.18
C ILE A 177 -14.23 -0.13 -6.50
N THR A 178 -14.21 0.91 -5.68
CA THR A 178 -15.38 1.40 -4.94
C THR A 178 -16.25 2.37 -5.74
N THR A 179 -15.82 2.80 -6.93
CA THR A 179 -16.58 3.70 -7.82
C THR A 179 -18.03 3.24 -8.08
N PRO A 180 -18.34 1.96 -8.35
CA PRO A 180 -19.73 1.49 -8.48
C PRO A 180 -20.48 1.32 -7.15
N GLY A 181 -19.82 1.60 -6.01
CA GLY A 181 -20.38 1.47 -4.65
C GLY A 181 -21.73 2.15 -4.44
N PRO A 182 -21.94 3.41 -4.88
CA PRO A 182 -23.24 4.07 -4.75
C PRO A 182 -24.39 3.33 -5.45
N LEU A 183 -24.11 2.65 -6.57
CA LEU A 183 -25.13 1.86 -7.27
C LEU A 183 -25.45 0.57 -6.50
N ALA A 184 -24.44 -0.09 -5.96
CA ALA A 184 -24.64 -1.25 -5.09
C ALA A 184 -25.42 -0.87 -3.82
N HIS A 185 -25.13 0.30 -3.26
CA HIS A 185 -25.87 0.89 -2.13
C HIS A 185 -27.33 1.12 -2.49
N ASP A 186 -27.61 1.78 -3.62
CA ASP A 186 -28.98 2.03 -4.09
C ASP A 186 -29.80 0.74 -4.24
N LEU A 187 -29.15 -0.35 -4.68
CA LEU A 187 -29.82 -1.63 -4.89
C LEU A 187 -30.12 -2.38 -3.59
N ILE A 188 -29.30 -2.20 -2.56
CA ILE A 188 -29.34 -3.04 -1.34
C ILE A 188 -29.90 -2.26 -0.15
N VAL A 189 -29.46 -1.02 0.05
CA VAL A 189 -29.62 -0.28 1.31
C VAL A 189 -30.42 1.02 1.15
N ALA A 190 -30.71 1.45 -0.07
CA ALA A 190 -31.53 2.65 -0.26
C ALA A 190 -32.98 2.46 0.18
N ARG A 191 -33.66 3.59 0.38
CA ARG A 191 -35.04 3.64 0.83
C ARG A 191 -35.94 2.81 -0.10
N GLY A 192 -36.77 1.95 0.50
CA GLY A 192 -37.70 1.08 -0.23
C GLY A 192 -37.13 -0.30 -0.54
N THR A 193 -35.85 -0.56 -0.30
CA THR A 193 -35.30 -1.93 -0.37
C THR A 193 -35.75 -2.77 0.83
N PRO A 194 -35.77 -4.11 0.71
CA PRO A 194 -36.12 -4.99 1.83
C PRO A 194 -35.25 -4.77 3.07
N VAL A 195 -33.94 -4.57 2.89
CA VAL A 195 -33.00 -4.32 4.00
C VAL A 195 -33.31 -2.99 4.67
N ALA A 196 -33.48 -1.92 3.90
CA ALA A 196 -33.81 -0.60 4.44
C ALA A 196 -35.12 -0.62 5.23
N ASN A 197 -36.12 -1.36 4.76
CA ASN A 197 -37.42 -1.49 5.42
C ASN A 197 -37.30 -2.24 6.75
N VAL A 198 -36.60 -3.38 6.79
CA VAL A 198 -36.37 -4.14 8.03
C VAL A 198 -35.59 -3.30 9.04
N VAL A 199 -34.52 -2.63 8.61
CA VAL A 199 -33.72 -1.79 9.50
C VAL A 199 -34.53 -0.59 10.00
N THR A 200 -35.34 0.04 9.15
CA THR A 200 -36.25 1.12 9.55
C THR A 200 -37.32 0.63 10.53
N GLN A 201 -37.83 -0.59 10.38
CA GLN A 201 -38.82 -1.14 11.32
C GLN A 201 -38.20 -1.40 12.70
N LEU A 202 -36.95 -1.87 12.75
CA LEU A 202 -36.27 -2.24 14.00
C LEU A 202 -35.62 -1.06 14.71
N LEU A 203 -35.04 -0.12 13.94
CA LEU A 203 -34.16 0.94 14.43
C LEU A 203 -34.61 2.33 13.93
N GLY A 204 -35.79 2.43 13.33
CA GLY A 204 -36.35 3.69 12.85
C GLY A 204 -36.60 4.66 13.98
N ASP A 205 -36.34 5.94 13.70
CA ASP A 205 -36.60 7.02 14.63
C ASP A 205 -37.63 7.97 14.01
N PRO A 206 -38.87 8.01 14.55
CA PRO A 206 -39.93 8.86 14.00
C PRO A 206 -39.65 10.36 14.17
N SER A 207 -38.68 10.75 15.02
CA SER A 207 -38.25 12.14 15.17
C SER A 207 -37.31 12.61 14.05
N VAL A 208 -36.72 11.67 13.29
CA VAL A 208 -35.82 11.99 12.18
C VAL A 208 -36.62 12.45 10.96
N VAL A 209 -36.62 13.75 10.73
CA VAL A 209 -37.19 14.35 9.51
C VAL A 209 -36.19 14.21 8.37
N LEU A 210 -36.44 13.24 7.48
CA LEU A 210 -35.62 13.05 6.29
C LEU A 210 -35.97 14.08 5.23
N GLN A 211 -34.96 14.80 4.74
CA GLN A 211 -35.17 15.62 3.57
C GLN A 211 -35.46 14.74 2.33
N PRO A 212 -36.19 15.27 1.33
CA PRO A 212 -36.32 14.61 0.04
C PRO A 212 -34.94 14.35 -0.56
N PRO A 213 -34.67 13.15 -1.09
CA PRO A 213 -33.39 12.86 -1.71
C PRO A 213 -33.22 13.66 -2.99
N VAL A 214 -32.00 14.13 -3.24
CA VAL A 214 -31.64 14.70 -4.55
C VAL A 214 -31.26 13.54 -5.47
N HIS A 215 -31.94 13.46 -6.62
CA HIS A 215 -31.67 12.43 -7.61
C HIS A 215 -30.53 12.85 -8.52
N TYR A 216 -29.43 12.09 -8.47
CA TYR A 216 -28.31 12.23 -9.40
C TYR A 216 -28.28 11.07 -10.40
N PRO A 217 -27.88 11.32 -11.66
CA PRO A 217 -27.60 10.24 -12.61
C PRO A 217 -26.53 9.28 -12.10
N PRO A 218 -26.57 7.98 -12.47
CA PRO A 218 -25.58 6.98 -12.03
C PRO A 218 -24.12 7.40 -12.23
N LEU A 219 -23.81 7.98 -13.40
CA LEU A 219 -22.46 8.45 -13.71
C LEU A 219 -21.99 9.55 -12.77
N THR A 220 -22.88 10.45 -12.37
CA THR A 220 -22.58 11.54 -11.43
C THR A 220 -22.28 10.98 -10.04
N LYS A 221 -23.07 10.01 -9.56
CA LYS A 221 -22.80 9.33 -8.27
C LYS A 221 -21.43 8.63 -8.27
N MET A 222 -21.12 7.90 -9.34
CA MET A 222 -19.82 7.24 -9.51
C MET A 222 -18.67 8.26 -9.55
N ALA A 223 -18.86 9.40 -10.23
CA ALA A 223 -17.86 10.46 -10.26
C ALA A 223 -17.63 11.09 -8.88
N HIS A 224 -18.69 11.35 -8.10
CA HIS A 224 -18.58 11.83 -6.72
C HIS A 224 -17.78 10.85 -5.86
N GLN A 225 -18.09 9.56 -5.95
CA GLN A 225 -17.39 8.49 -5.22
C GLN A 225 -15.90 8.45 -5.57
N LEU A 226 -15.54 8.54 -6.85
CA LEU A 226 -14.14 8.50 -7.27
C LEU A 226 -13.38 9.77 -6.83
N VAL A 227 -13.94 10.95 -7.10
CA VAL A 227 -13.29 12.24 -6.83
C VAL A 227 -13.11 12.46 -5.33
N ALA A 228 -14.14 12.19 -4.53
CA ALA A 228 -14.04 12.33 -3.08
C ALA A 228 -13.29 11.15 -2.44
N GLY A 229 -13.47 9.94 -2.97
CA GLY A 229 -12.87 8.72 -2.43
C GLY A 229 -11.35 8.68 -2.61
N LEU A 230 -10.82 9.09 -3.76
CA LEU A 230 -9.39 9.01 -4.05
C LEU A 230 -8.49 9.62 -2.95
N PRO A 231 -8.63 10.91 -2.57
CA PRO A 231 -7.80 11.48 -1.52
C PRO A 231 -7.99 10.80 -0.16
N VAL A 232 -9.22 10.40 0.17
CA VAL A 232 -9.55 9.71 1.42
C VAL A 232 -8.88 8.35 1.48
N TYR A 233 -8.99 7.53 0.44
CA TYR A 233 -8.45 6.16 0.42
C TYR A 233 -6.94 6.14 0.36
N VAL A 234 -6.29 7.12 -0.29
CA VAL A 234 -4.83 7.30 -0.21
C VAL A 234 -4.40 7.63 1.21
N LEU A 235 -5.07 8.59 1.86
CA LEU A 235 -4.76 8.96 3.25
C LEU A 235 -4.94 7.78 4.22
N LEU A 236 -6.06 7.07 4.12
CA LEU A 236 -6.34 5.91 4.97
C LEU A 236 -5.38 4.75 4.70
N SER A 237 -4.94 4.57 3.45
CA SER A 237 -3.89 3.60 3.11
C SER A 237 -2.55 3.98 3.75
N ALA A 238 -2.23 5.27 3.82
CA ALA A 238 -1.03 5.77 4.49
C ALA A 238 -1.09 5.49 6.01
N ILE A 239 -2.24 5.74 6.62
CA ILE A 239 -2.49 5.48 8.04
C ILE A 239 -2.39 3.97 8.33
N SER A 240 -3.03 3.14 7.50
CA SER A 240 -2.94 1.68 7.62
C SER A 240 -1.49 1.19 7.54
N TYR A 241 -0.75 1.66 6.53
CA TYR A 241 0.66 1.33 6.34
C TYR A 241 1.51 1.73 7.56
N ALA A 242 1.28 2.91 8.12
CA ALA A 242 1.97 3.39 9.32
C ALA A 242 1.67 2.53 10.54
N PHE A 243 0.40 2.14 10.77
CA PHE A 243 0.01 1.26 11.88
C PHE A 243 0.69 -0.12 11.79
N VAL A 244 0.69 -0.73 10.61
CA VAL A 244 1.32 -2.04 10.43
C VAL A 244 2.83 -1.95 10.68
N ARG A 245 3.49 -0.92 10.13
CA ARG A 245 4.92 -0.71 10.37
C ARG A 245 5.25 -0.46 11.84
N LEU A 246 4.41 0.28 12.56
CA LEU A 246 4.61 0.53 13.98
C LEU A 246 4.49 -0.77 14.78
N GLY A 247 3.47 -1.59 14.48
CA GLY A 247 3.28 -2.89 15.12
C GLY A 247 4.49 -3.83 14.95
N LEU A 248 5.08 -3.83 13.75
CA LEU A 248 6.31 -4.59 13.47
C LEU A 248 7.50 -4.14 14.32
N LYS A 249 7.70 -2.82 14.47
CA LYS A 249 8.80 -2.29 15.30
C LYS A 249 8.66 -2.70 16.76
N VAL A 250 7.45 -2.63 17.31
CA VAL A 250 7.18 -3.03 18.70
C VAL A 250 7.40 -4.52 18.91
N GLY A 251 6.98 -5.35 17.95
CA GLY A 251 7.21 -6.80 18.00
C GLY A 251 8.69 -7.20 17.92
N ALA A 252 9.53 -6.40 17.25
CA ALA A 252 10.97 -6.64 17.17
C ALA A 252 11.71 -6.25 18.46
N SER A 253 11.28 -5.19 19.14
CA SER A 253 11.93 -4.72 20.39
C SER A 253 11.63 -5.58 21.63
N THR A 254 10.69 -6.52 21.53
CA THR A 254 10.25 -7.38 22.64
C THR A 254 10.80 -8.80 22.58
N ARG A 255 11.63 -9.10 21.57
CA ARG A 255 12.36 -10.37 21.41
C ARG A 255 13.84 -10.14 21.69
#